data_AF-A0A5B6YHT2-F1
#
_entry.id   AF-A0A5B6YHT2-F1
#
_cell.length_a   1.000
_cell.length_b   1.000
_cell.length_c   1.000
_cell.angle_alpha   90.00
_cell.angle_beta   90.00
_cell.angle_gamma   90.00
#
_symmetry.space_group_name_H-M   'P 1'
#
loop_
_entity.id
_entity.type
_entity.pdbx_description
1 polymer ?
#
loop_
_entity_poly.entity_id
_entity_poly.type
_entity_poly.pdbx_seq_one_letter_code
_entity_poly.pdbx_strand_id
1 'polypeptide(L)'
;RVCLSLLNTWVGNGNEKWNPSESTVLQVLVSIQGLVLNEQPYFNEPGTGVFRGQGKKSMAYNENVFVLSCKTTVYLLRKPPVNFEDFVASHFRERAHDILTACNAY
;
A
#
# COMPACT_ATOMS: atom_id res chain seq x y z
N ARG A 1 4.67 5.84 -9.97
CA ARG A 1 4.74 4.65 -10.86
C ARG A 1 4.49 3.43 -10.00
N VAL A 2 3.66 2.49 -10.43
CA VAL A 2 3.42 1.22 -9.72
C VAL A 2 4.36 0.16 -10.31
N CYS A 3 4.99 -0.64 -9.46
CA CYS A 3 5.95 -1.68 -9.85
C CYS A 3 5.37 -3.05 -9.51
N LEU A 4 4.87 -3.76 -10.53
CA LEU A 4 4.35 -5.12 -10.44
C LEU A 4 4.79 -5.91 -11.68
N SER A 5 5.19 -7.16 -11.50
CA SER A 5 5.49 -8.08 -12.60
C SER A 5 4.28 -8.25 -13.52
N LEU A 6 3.09 -8.33 -12.92
CA LEU A 6 1.80 -8.40 -13.62
C LEU A 6 1.53 -7.16 -14.51
N LEU A 7 2.15 -6.02 -14.22
CA LEU A 7 2.06 -4.80 -15.03
C LEU A 7 3.29 -4.60 -15.92
N ASN A 8 4.17 -5.59 -16.03
CA ASN A 8 5.46 -5.51 -16.74
C ASN A 8 6.32 -4.32 -16.29
N THR A 9 6.20 -3.90 -15.03
CA THR A 9 6.95 -2.80 -14.42
C THR A 9 7.91 -3.26 -13.33
N TRP A 10 7.97 -4.57 -13.10
CA TRP A 10 8.91 -5.24 -12.19
C TRP A 10 9.35 -6.58 -12.77
N VAL A 11 10.43 -7.15 -12.23
CA VAL A 11 10.91 -8.47 -12.62
C VAL A 11 9.92 -9.54 -12.16
N GLY A 12 9.62 -10.50 -13.03
CA GLY A 12 8.78 -11.66 -12.73
C GLY A 12 8.88 -12.70 -13.85
N ASN A 13 8.38 -13.90 -13.60
CA ASN A 13 8.57 -15.08 -14.43
C ASN A 13 7.24 -15.67 -14.91
N GLY A 14 7.23 -16.21 -16.13
CA GLY A 14 6.10 -16.96 -16.69
C GLY A 14 4.74 -16.28 -16.44
N ASN A 15 3.91 -16.94 -15.64
CA ASN A 15 2.53 -16.56 -15.35
C ASN A 15 2.39 -15.37 -14.38
N GLU A 16 3.50 -14.82 -13.86
CA GLU A 16 3.48 -13.59 -13.06
C GLU A 16 3.37 -12.33 -13.93
N LYS A 17 3.65 -12.44 -15.24
CA LYS A 17 3.56 -11.32 -16.19
C LYS A 17 2.14 -11.19 -16.75
N TRP A 18 1.83 -10.00 -17.26
CA TRP A 18 0.54 -9.75 -17.92
C TRP A 18 0.29 -10.76 -19.05
N ASN A 19 -0.82 -11.50 -18.95
CA ASN A 19 -1.36 -12.32 -20.01
C ASN A 19 -2.69 -11.72 -20.50
N PRO A 20 -2.78 -11.23 -21.75
CA PRO A 20 -4.02 -10.64 -22.27
C PRO A 20 -5.24 -11.57 -22.25
N SER A 21 -5.06 -12.90 -22.25
CA SER A 21 -6.17 -13.85 -22.24
C SER A 21 -6.67 -14.24 -20.84
N GLU A 22 -5.88 -13.99 -19.80
CA GLU A 22 -6.15 -14.50 -18.44
C GLU A 22 -6.08 -13.42 -17.36
N SER A 23 -5.27 -12.38 -17.58
CA SER A 23 -5.04 -11.35 -16.57
C SER A 23 -6.22 -10.41 -16.42
N THR A 24 -6.51 -10.02 -15.17
CA THR A 24 -7.67 -9.19 -14.84
C THR A 24 -7.28 -7.96 -14.02
N VAL A 25 -8.11 -6.92 -14.06
CA VAL A 25 -7.96 -5.76 -13.16
C VAL A 25 -8.06 -6.20 -11.70
N LEU A 26 -8.90 -7.20 -11.38
CA LEU A 26 -9.00 -7.74 -10.03
C LEU A 26 -7.65 -8.31 -9.54
N GLN A 27 -6.95 -9.08 -10.36
CA GLN A 27 -5.61 -9.58 -10.00
C GLN A 27 -4.64 -8.43 -9.73
N VAL A 28 -4.67 -7.36 -10.54
CA VAL A 28 -3.85 -6.17 -10.28
C VAL A 28 -4.18 -5.56 -8.92
N LEU A 29 -5.47 -5.37 -8.59
CA LEU A 29 -5.88 -4.80 -7.31
C LEU A 29 -5.49 -5.68 -6.12
N VAL A 30 -5.65 -7.00 -6.23
CA VAL A 30 -5.25 -7.96 -5.20
C VAL A 30 -3.72 -8.00 -5.05
N SER A 31 -2.96 -7.92 -6.15
CA SER A 31 -1.50 -7.82 -6.11
C SER A 31 -1.04 -6.55 -5.41
N ILE A 32 -1.69 -5.40 -5.62
CA ILE A 32 -1.37 -4.17 -4.88
C ILE A 32 -1.60 -4.36 -3.38
N GLN A 33 -2.73 -4.96 -2.99
CA GLN A 33 -3.05 -5.21 -1.58
C GLN A 33 -2.03 -6.15 -0.92
N GLY A 34 -1.67 -7.26 -1.57
CA GLY A 34 -0.80 -8.27 -0.98
C GLY A 34 0.70 -7.97 -1.08
N LEU A 35 1.15 -7.38 -2.19
CA LEU A 35 2.57 -7.24 -2.48
C LEU A 35 3.10 -5.83 -2.20
N VAL A 36 2.26 -4.80 -2.32
CA VAL A 36 2.69 -3.39 -2.15
C VAL A 36 2.30 -2.87 -0.78
N LEU A 37 1.04 -3.02 -0.39
CA LEU A 37 0.46 -2.48 0.85
C LEU A 37 0.48 -3.48 2.02
N ASN A 38 1.64 -4.14 2.23
CA ASN A 38 1.79 -5.17 3.26
C ASN A 38 2.33 -4.62 4.60
N GLU A 39 2.48 -5.49 5.60
CA GLU A 39 2.91 -5.14 6.97
C GLU A 39 4.35 -4.64 7.07
N GLN A 40 5.25 -5.06 6.18
CA GLN A 40 6.67 -4.74 6.23
C GLN A 40 7.20 -4.29 4.85
N PRO A 41 6.72 -3.13 4.33
CA PRO A 41 7.02 -2.65 2.99
C PRO A 41 8.50 -2.39 2.72
N TYR A 42 9.32 -2.22 3.77
CA TYR A 42 10.78 -2.14 3.65
C TYR A 42 11.39 -3.36 2.91
N PHE A 43 10.80 -4.53 3.08
CA PHE A 43 11.27 -5.77 2.46
C PHE A 43 10.80 -5.97 1.02
N ASN A 44 9.99 -5.05 0.49
CA ASN A 44 9.61 -5.06 -0.93
C ASN A 44 10.77 -4.61 -1.83
N GLU A 45 11.75 -3.92 -1.27
CA GLU A 45 12.92 -3.41 -2.01
C GLU A 45 13.90 -4.54 -2.37
N PRO A 46 14.48 -4.53 -3.59
CA PRO A 46 15.49 -5.53 -3.97
C PRO A 46 16.69 -5.50 -3.03
N GLY A 47 17.16 -6.68 -2.62
CA GLY A 47 18.37 -6.79 -1.81
C GLY A 47 18.19 -6.45 -0.32
N THR A 48 17.01 -6.03 0.13
CA THR A 48 16.73 -5.81 1.55
C THR A 48 16.36 -7.08 2.30
N GLY A 49 16.65 -8.27 1.75
CA GLY A 49 16.17 -9.60 2.21
C GLY A 49 16.06 -9.80 3.72
N VAL A 50 15.28 -10.82 4.14
CA VAL A 50 14.93 -11.11 5.54
C VAL A 50 16.13 -11.61 6.37
N PHE A 51 17.17 -10.78 6.47
CA PHE A 51 18.37 -11.01 7.25
C PHE A 51 18.10 -10.60 8.70
N ARG A 52 18.63 -11.39 9.64
CA ARG A 52 18.60 -11.06 11.07
C ARG A 52 19.22 -9.67 11.28
N GLY A 53 18.50 -8.79 11.96
CA GLY A 53 18.98 -7.43 12.32
C GLY A 53 18.37 -6.27 11.54
N GLN A 54 17.59 -6.53 10.48
CA GLN A 54 16.93 -5.44 9.72
C GLN A 54 15.59 -4.97 10.32
N GLY A 55 15.12 -5.59 11.41
CA GLY A 55 13.86 -5.22 12.06
C GLY A 55 13.79 -3.74 12.45
N LYS A 56 14.89 -3.16 12.96
CA LYS A 56 14.94 -1.71 13.28
C LYS A 56 14.73 -0.82 12.06
N LYS A 57 15.29 -1.21 10.90
CA LYS A 57 15.13 -0.45 9.65
C LYS A 57 13.69 -0.57 9.13
N SER A 58 13.11 -1.76 9.19
CA SER A 58 11.72 -2.01 8.81
C SER A 58 10.75 -1.21 9.70
N MET A 59 10.97 -1.19 11.02
CA MET A 59 10.15 -0.37 11.94
C MET A 59 10.25 1.12 11.63
N ALA A 60 11.46 1.68 11.48
CA ALA A 60 11.64 3.09 11.13
C ALA A 60 11.00 3.44 9.77
N TYR A 61 11.04 2.50 8.81
CA TYR A 61 10.37 2.67 7.52
C TYR A 61 8.83 2.70 7.71
N ASN A 62 8.28 1.80 8.52
CA ASN A 62 6.85 1.75 8.83
C ASN A 62 6.37 3.03 9.52
N GLU A 63 7.12 3.57 10.48
CA GLU A 63 6.81 4.86 11.13
C GLU A 63 6.71 5.99 10.11
N ASN A 64 7.68 6.07 9.18
CA ASN A 64 7.65 7.09 8.13
C ASN A 64 6.46 6.91 7.17
N VAL A 65 6.18 5.68 6.73
CA VAL A 65 5.02 5.37 5.88
C VAL A 65 3.71 5.69 6.59
N PHE A 66 3.62 5.46 7.91
CA PHE A 66 2.44 5.80 8.70
C PHE A 66 2.20 7.32 8.70
N VAL A 67 3.23 8.13 8.94
CA VAL A 67 3.13 9.60 8.87
C VAL A 67 2.67 10.07 7.47
N LEU A 68 3.22 9.48 6.41
CA LEU A 68 2.79 9.76 5.03
C LEU A 68 1.34 9.34 4.76
N SER A 69 0.88 8.24 5.37
CA SER A 69 -0.49 7.77 5.29
C SER A 69 -1.44 8.77 5.96
N CYS A 70 -1.10 9.26 7.16
CA CYS A 70 -1.86 10.31 7.84
C CYS A 70 -1.95 11.61 7.02
N LYS A 71 -0.83 12.04 6.42
CA LYS A 71 -0.81 13.20 5.51
C LYS A 71 -1.73 12.99 4.30
N THR A 72 -1.71 11.79 3.72
CA THR A 72 -2.56 11.43 2.59
C THR A 72 -4.04 11.42 2.97
N THR A 73 -4.39 10.89 4.15
CA THR A 73 -5.75 10.95 4.70
C THR A 73 -6.26 12.38 4.81
N VAL A 74 -5.47 13.29 5.39
CA VAL A 74 -5.84 14.72 5.50
C VAL A 74 -6.01 15.35 4.11
N TYR A 75 -5.15 15.01 3.15
CA TYR A 75 -5.28 15.47 1.78
C TYR A 75 -6.58 14.98 1.12
N LEU A 76 -6.90 13.70 1.24
CA LEU A 76 -8.12 13.10 0.68
C LEU A 76 -9.39 13.71 1.29
N LEU A 77 -9.39 14.00 2.60
CA LEU A 77 -10.51 14.67 3.27
C LEU A 77 -10.72 16.11 2.78
N ARG A 78 -9.64 16.82 2.42
CA ARG A 78 -9.72 18.20 1.91
C ARG A 78 -10.06 18.28 0.43
N LYS A 79 -9.57 17.32 -0.35
CA LYS A 79 -9.72 17.27 -1.81
C LYS A 79 -10.01 15.84 -2.24
N PRO A 80 -11.23 15.33 -1.99
CA PRO A 80 -11.61 14.00 -2.43
C PRO A 80 -11.52 13.88 -3.96
N PRO A 81 -11.19 12.69 -4.49
CA PRO A 81 -11.26 12.44 -5.93
C PRO A 81 -12.69 12.58 -6.44
N VAL A 82 -12.84 13.05 -7.67
CA VAL A 82 -14.15 13.19 -8.32
C VAL A 82 -14.85 11.83 -8.38
N ASN A 83 -16.12 11.79 -7.97
CA ASN A 83 -16.96 10.61 -7.82
C ASN A 83 -16.61 9.69 -6.63
N PHE A 84 -15.74 10.13 -5.72
CA PHE A 84 -15.38 9.41 -4.49
C PHE A 84 -15.66 10.24 -3.23
N GLU A 85 -16.31 11.39 -3.34
CA GLU A 85 -16.56 12.32 -2.23
C GLU A 85 -17.29 11.64 -1.07
N ASP A 86 -18.43 11.01 -1.37
CA ASP A 86 -19.24 10.32 -0.36
C ASP A 86 -18.50 9.10 0.21
N PHE A 87 -17.79 8.35 -0.63
CA PHE A 87 -17.01 7.19 -0.20
C PHE A 87 -15.91 7.59 0.78
N VAL A 88 -15.13 8.63 0.45
CA VAL A 88 -14.07 9.16 1.30
C VAL A 88 -14.65 9.64 2.63
N ALA A 89 -15.76 10.40 2.59
CA ALA A 89 -16.41 10.91 3.79
C ALA A 89 -16.94 9.79 4.69
N SER A 90 -17.62 8.78 4.12
CA SER A 90 -18.15 7.64 4.88
C SER A 90 -17.04 6.79 5.47
N HIS A 91 -16.04 6.42 4.66
CA HIS A 91 -14.92 5.58 5.08
C HIS A 91 -14.19 6.19 6.29
N PHE A 92 -13.80 7.47 6.21
CA PHE A 92 -13.06 8.09 7.30
C PHE A 92 -13.94 8.38 8.52
N ARG A 93 -15.26 8.54 8.36
CA ARG A 93 -16.19 8.64 9.50
C ARG A 93 -16.33 7.31 10.23
N GLU A 94 -16.56 6.23 9.50
CA GLU A 94 -16.72 4.88 10.05
C GLU A 94 -15.44 4.37 10.71
N ARG A 95 -14.28 4.71 10.15
CA ARG A 95 -12.95 4.27 10.62
C ARG A 95 -12.28 5.28 11.55
N ALA A 96 -12.95 6.39 11.91
CA ALA A 96 -12.35 7.50 12.66
C ALA A 96 -11.71 7.04 13.98
N HIS A 97 -12.43 6.21 14.75
CA HIS A 97 -11.95 5.73 16.04
C HIS A 97 -10.67 4.89 15.90
N ASP A 98 -10.65 3.94 14.96
CA ASP A 98 -9.51 3.06 14.72
C ASP A 98 -8.29 3.85 14.24
N ILE A 99 -8.50 4.82 13.33
CA ILE A 99 -7.42 5.67 12.80
C ILE A 99 -6.82 6.54 13.90
N LEU A 100 -7.66 7.20 14.73
CA LEU A 100 -7.18 8.02 15.83
C LEU A 100 -6.46 7.19 16.91
N THR A 101 -6.92 5.97 17.15
CA THR A 101 -6.27 5.03 18.07
C THR A 101 -4.89 4.64 17.54
N ALA A 102 -4.77 4.33 16.25
CA ALA A 102 -3.48 4.06 15.61
C ALA A 102 -2.53 5.26 15.71
N CYS A 103 -3.02 6.49 15.53
CA CYS A 103 -2.19 7.71 15.68
C CYS A 103 -1.62 7.91 17.09
N ASN A 104 -2.25 7.36 18.13
CA ASN A 104 -1.72 7.42 19.49
C ASN A 104 -0.73 6.29 19.81
N ALA A 105 -0.78 5.20 19.03
CA ALA A 105 0.08 4.03 19.20
C ALA A 105 1.41 4.12 18.43
N TYR A 106 1.43 4.89 17.34
CA TYR A 106 2.61 5.24 16.55
C TYR A 106 3.26 6.53 17.05
#